data_AF-A0A3B4F1S6-F1
#
_entry.id   AF-A0A3B4F1S6-F1
#
_cell.length_a   1.000
_cell.length_b   1.000
_cell.length_c   1.000
_cell.angle_alpha   90.00
_cell.angle_beta   90.00
_cell.angle_gamma   90.00
#
_symmetry.space_group_name_H-M   'P 1'
#
loop_
_entity.id
_entity.type
_entity.pdbx_description
1 polymer ?
#
loop_
_entity_poly.entity_id
_entity_poly.type
_entity_poly.pdbx_seq_one_letter_code
_entity_poly.pdbx_strand_id
1 'polypeptide(L)'
;MAALKYAGMDDTDSEDELPPGWEERSTKDGWVYYANHDEMKTQWEHPKTGKKKRCAGDLPYGWEQETDEKGQIIYIDHINKRTTYFDPRHAFTVEDVVVKPKRYDGNTAALEILQGRDLSDKVVLITGGNAGIGFETARSFALHGAHVILACRNLTRANKAVSLIQEEWHKARVEAMMCNLASLRSVREFAESFKAMKLPLHILVCNAAVCTQPYMLTEDNLESTFQICHLGHFLLVQCLQDVLRRSAPARVVVVSSESHRFTDLLDSCGKVDLALLSPSKKDYWSMLAYNRAKLCNILFSNELHRRLSPYGVTSNALHPGNMMYTSIHRSWWLMTFLFTLARPFTKSMQQGAATTVYCAVAPELEGLGGMYFNNCFRCQTSAQAQDPSSATSLWELSERLVAERSVGIQAL
;
A
#
# COMPACT_ATOMS: atom_id res chain seq x y z
N MET A 1 45.11 -10.03 3.77
CA MET A 1 44.61 -11.37 4.16
C MET A 1 44.11 -11.28 5.59
N ALA A 2 42.86 -10.84 5.78
CA ALA A 2 42.21 -10.79 7.09
C ALA A 2 40.93 -11.63 6.99
N ALA A 3 40.88 -12.66 7.81
CA ALA A 3 39.85 -13.69 7.80
C ALA A 3 38.51 -13.15 8.28
N LEU A 4 37.47 -13.42 7.50
CA LEU A 4 36.06 -13.28 7.87
C LEU A 4 35.75 -14.23 9.03
N LYS A 5 35.39 -13.65 10.19
CA LYS A 5 34.66 -14.37 11.24
C LYS A 5 33.26 -14.68 10.69
N TYR A 6 33.02 -15.94 10.34
CA TYR A 6 31.68 -16.48 10.22
C TYR A 6 31.01 -16.40 11.61
N ALA A 7 29.94 -15.62 11.69
CA ALA A 7 29.03 -15.60 12.83
C ALA A 7 28.23 -16.91 12.85
N GLY A 8 27.92 -17.38 14.06
CA GLY A 8 27.50 -18.73 14.37
C GLY A 8 26.36 -19.27 13.54
N MET A 9 26.53 -20.52 13.10
CA MET A 9 25.43 -21.47 13.14
C MET A 9 25.22 -21.76 14.62
N ASP A 10 24.17 -21.21 15.23
CA ASP A 10 23.70 -21.71 16.52
C ASP A 10 23.37 -23.19 16.33
N ASP A 11 23.91 -24.04 17.21
CA ASP A 11 23.57 -25.47 17.32
C ASP A 11 22.08 -25.61 17.68
N THR A 12 21.25 -25.54 16.64
CA THR A 12 19.78 -25.56 16.71
C THR A 12 19.22 -26.92 17.17
N ASP A 13 20.01 -27.98 17.10
CA ASP A 13 19.57 -29.33 17.50
C ASP A 13 19.39 -29.49 19.03
N SER A 14 20.01 -28.63 19.85
CA SER A 14 19.99 -28.81 21.32
C SER A 14 18.74 -28.25 22.03
N GLU A 15 18.06 -27.27 21.44
CA GLU A 15 16.87 -26.65 22.05
C GLU A 15 15.58 -27.43 21.78
N ASP A 16 15.58 -28.25 20.73
CA ASP A 16 14.44 -29.10 20.32
C ASP A 16 14.45 -30.49 20.97
N GLU A 17 15.46 -30.82 21.78
CA GLU A 17 15.48 -32.08 22.53
C GLU A 17 14.46 -32.07 23.68
N LEU A 18 13.53 -33.03 23.65
CA LEU A 18 12.55 -33.23 24.71
C LEU A 18 13.22 -33.69 26.03
N PRO A 19 12.74 -33.22 27.20
CA PRO A 19 13.15 -33.79 28.48
C PRO A 19 12.77 -35.28 28.59
N PRO A 20 13.44 -36.06 29.45
CA PRO A 20 13.04 -37.44 29.72
C PRO A 20 11.56 -37.54 30.09
N GLY A 21 10.86 -38.57 29.58
CA GLY A 21 9.43 -38.79 29.84
C GLY A 21 8.47 -38.04 28.89
N TRP A 22 9.00 -37.15 28.03
CA TRP A 22 8.21 -36.42 27.04
C TRP A 22 8.27 -37.05 25.65
N GLU A 23 7.13 -37.06 24.96
CA GLU A 23 6.99 -37.53 23.58
C GLU A 23 6.27 -36.46 22.74
N GLU A 24 6.78 -36.17 21.56
CA GLU A 24 6.13 -35.28 20.58
C GLU A 24 5.20 -36.08 19.67
N ARG A 25 3.98 -35.60 19.47
CA ARG A 25 2.94 -36.23 18.64
C ARG A 25 2.22 -35.19 17.78
N SER A 26 1.56 -35.64 16.71
CA SER A 26 0.75 -34.77 15.85
C SER A 26 -0.73 -35.20 15.79
N THR A 27 -1.62 -34.23 15.57
CA THR A 27 -3.04 -34.49 15.28
C THR A 27 -3.28 -34.67 13.78
N LYS A 28 -4.48 -35.14 13.42
CA LYS A 28 -4.91 -35.27 12.01
C LYS A 28 -4.83 -33.94 11.23
N ASP A 29 -5.00 -32.81 11.91
CA ASP A 29 -4.94 -31.47 11.30
C ASP A 29 -3.51 -30.88 11.26
N GLY A 30 -2.51 -31.69 11.64
CA GLY A 30 -1.08 -31.35 11.62
C GLY A 30 -0.61 -30.58 12.85
N TRP A 31 -1.41 -30.43 13.90
CA TRP A 31 -0.98 -29.75 15.13
C TRP A 31 -0.09 -30.64 15.97
N VAL A 32 1.04 -30.11 16.42
CA VAL A 32 1.97 -30.82 17.30
C VAL A 32 1.56 -30.62 18.76
N TYR A 33 1.56 -31.70 19.54
CA TYR A 33 1.37 -31.69 20.98
C TYR A 33 2.39 -32.59 21.67
N TYR A 34 2.65 -32.32 22.94
CA TYR A 34 3.66 -32.96 23.75
C TYR A 34 2.98 -33.76 24.85
N ALA A 35 3.23 -35.06 24.90
CA ALA A 35 2.72 -35.97 25.92
C ALA A 35 3.80 -36.27 26.95
N ASN A 36 3.53 -36.01 28.22
CA ASN A 36 4.36 -36.41 29.34
C ASN A 36 3.82 -37.71 29.93
N HIS A 37 4.60 -38.78 29.83
CA HIS A 37 4.24 -40.12 30.30
C HIS A 37 4.36 -40.30 31.80
N ASP A 38 5.21 -39.51 32.47
CA ASP A 38 5.39 -39.56 33.92
C ASP A 38 4.22 -38.88 34.65
N GLU A 39 3.72 -37.77 34.10
CA GLU A 39 2.60 -37.00 34.66
C GLU A 39 1.23 -37.34 34.05
N MET A 40 1.20 -38.16 33.00
CA MET A 40 -0.01 -38.51 32.25
C MET A 40 -0.78 -37.28 31.74
N LYS A 41 -0.06 -36.29 31.20
CA LYS A 41 -0.61 -35.02 30.69
C LYS A 41 -0.17 -34.75 29.25
N THR A 42 -0.96 -33.96 28.55
CA THR A 42 -0.63 -33.44 27.22
C THR A 42 -0.66 -31.91 27.21
N GLN A 43 0.21 -31.27 26.44
CA GLN A 43 0.20 -29.82 26.22
C GLN A 43 0.56 -29.48 24.76
N TRP A 44 0.23 -28.26 24.35
CA TRP A 44 0.48 -27.80 22.98
C TRP A 44 1.82 -27.07 22.79
N GLU A 45 2.48 -26.73 23.90
CA GLU A 45 3.73 -25.96 23.92
C GLU A 45 4.90 -26.87 24.24
N HIS A 46 6.06 -26.67 23.59
CA HIS A 46 7.25 -27.46 23.86
C HIS A 46 7.73 -27.23 25.31
N PRO A 47 8.02 -28.29 26.09
CA PRO A 47 8.31 -28.18 27.52
C PRO A 47 9.54 -27.34 27.89
N LYS A 48 10.52 -27.20 26.97
CA LYS A 48 11.70 -26.35 27.18
C LYS A 48 11.57 -24.96 26.56
N THR A 49 10.96 -24.86 25.37
CA THR A 49 11.01 -23.63 24.55
C THR A 49 9.71 -22.84 24.60
N GLY A 50 8.62 -23.42 25.11
CA GLY A 50 7.29 -22.79 25.16
C GLY A 50 6.67 -22.56 23.77
N LYS A 51 7.30 -23.06 22.70
CA LYS A 51 6.85 -22.82 21.33
C LYS A 51 5.81 -23.85 20.92
N LYS A 52 4.85 -23.42 20.12
CA LYS A 52 3.85 -24.29 19.49
C LYS A 52 4.25 -24.56 18.04
N LYS A 53 4.12 -25.80 17.58
CA LYS A 53 4.53 -26.24 16.24
C LYS A 53 3.35 -26.79 15.44
N ARG A 54 3.46 -26.70 14.12
CA ARG A 54 2.54 -27.36 13.18
C ARG A 54 3.32 -28.01 12.03
N CYS A 55 2.94 -29.24 11.68
CA CYS A 55 3.39 -29.88 10.45
C CYS A 55 2.72 -29.16 9.27
N ALA A 56 3.50 -28.47 8.44
CA ALA A 56 2.99 -27.77 7.27
C ALA A 56 3.04 -28.64 6.01
N GLY A 57 2.02 -28.52 5.15
CA GLY A 57 1.97 -29.17 3.84
C GLY A 57 1.32 -30.56 3.82
N ASP A 58 1.16 -31.07 2.60
CA ASP A 58 0.69 -32.44 2.35
C ASP A 58 1.76 -33.47 2.73
N LEU A 59 1.36 -34.72 2.92
CA LEU A 59 2.32 -35.81 3.13
C LEU A 59 3.28 -35.93 1.93
N PRO A 60 4.55 -36.30 2.16
CA PRO A 60 5.49 -36.52 1.07
C PRO A 60 4.97 -37.57 0.09
N TYR A 61 5.36 -37.47 -1.18
CA TYR A 61 4.93 -38.41 -2.21
C TYR A 61 5.18 -39.88 -1.78
N GLY A 62 4.14 -40.71 -1.90
CA GLY A 62 4.18 -42.12 -1.52
C GLY A 62 3.84 -42.42 -0.05
N TRP A 63 3.53 -41.41 0.75
CA TRP A 63 3.05 -41.58 2.13
C TRP A 63 1.54 -41.46 2.23
N GLU A 64 0.95 -42.29 3.08
CA GLU A 64 -0.48 -42.30 3.39
C GLU A 64 -0.68 -42.28 4.92
N GLN A 65 -1.74 -41.59 5.36
CA GLN A 65 -2.13 -41.52 6.77
C GLN A 65 -3.37 -42.39 7.01
N GLU A 66 -3.27 -43.33 7.93
CA GLU A 66 -4.39 -44.16 8.38
C GLU A 66 -4.56 -44.10 9.90
N THR A 67 -5.64 -44.67 10.40
CA THR A 67 -5.91 -44.83 11.83
C THR A 67 -6.00 -46.30 12.14
N ASP A 68 -5.22 -46.77 13.11
CA ASP A 68 -5.20 -48.17 13.53
C ASP A 68 -6.48 -48.57 14.30
N GLU A 69 -6.61 -49.86 14.62
CA GLU A 69 -7.75 -50.40 15.37
C GLU A 69 -7.89 -49.82 16.79
N LYS A 70 -6.86 -49.15 17.32
CA LYS A 70 -6.83 -48.51 18.63
C LYS A 70 -7.07 -47.00 18.54
N GLY A 71 -7.35 -46.46 17.35
CA GLY A 71 -7.58 -45.03 17.12
C GLY A 71 -6.31 -44.19 17.02
N GLN A 72 -5.13 -44.81 16.92
CA GLN A 72 -3.85 -44.12 16.77
C GLN A 72 -3.53 -43.87 15.30
N ILE A 73 -2.92 -42.72 15.01
CA ILE A 73 -2.54 -42.35 13.65
C ILE A 73 -1.26 -43.10 13.27
N ILE A 74 -1.28 -43.74 12.11
CA ILE A 74 -0.13 -44.40 11.49
C ILE A 74 0.17 -43.80 10.12
N TYR A 75 1.45 -43.77 9.76
CA TYR A 75 1.94 -43.29 8.47
C TYR A 75 2.59 -44.44 7.71
N ILE A 76 2.07 -44.70 6.51
CA ILE A 76 2.45 -45.81 5.65
C ILE A 76 3.25 -45.25 4.47
N ASP A 77 4.51 -45.67 4.36
CA ASP A 77 5.41 -45.33 3.24
C ASP A 77 5.32 -46.45 2.20
N HIS A 78 4.54 -46.22 1.14
CA HIS A 78 4.30 -47.21 0.09
C HIS A 78 5.51 -47.45 -0.81
N ILE A 79 6.51 -46.55 -0.79
CA ILE A 79 7.73 -46.64 -1.58
C ILE A 79 8.73 -47.56 -0.87
N ASN A 80 8.97 -47.32 0.42
CA ASN A 80 9.94 -48.07 1.22
C ASN A 80 9.32 -49.23 2.03
N LYS A 81 8.01 -49.44 1.92
CA LYS A 81 7.26 -50.52 2.59
C LYS A 81 7.43 -50.52 4.12
N ARG A 82 7.35 -49.34 4.74
CA ARG A 82 7.42 -49.17 6.19
C ARG A 82 6.14 -48.52 6.73
N THR A 83 5.81 -48.84 7.98
CA THR A 83 4.75 -48.17 8.74
C THR A 83 5.37 -47.59 10.00
N THR A 84 5.05 -46.34 10.33
CA THR A 84 5.57 -45.64 11.51
C THR A 84 4.45 -44.85 12.18
N TYR A 85 4.57 -44.65 13.49
CA TYR A 85 3.69 -43.76 14.26
C TYR A 85 4.19 -42.31 14.28
N PHE A 86 5.42 -42.08 13.80
CA PHE A 86 6.00 -40.74 13.67
C PHE A 86 5.61 -40.13 12.32
N ASP A 87 5.05 -38.93 12.35
CA ASP A 87 4.69 -38.20 11.14
C ASP A 87 5.96 -37.77 10.38
N PRO A 88 6.11 -38.17 9.10
CA PRO A 88 7.30 -37.87 8.31
C PRO A 88 7.55 -36.38 8.10
N ARG A 89 6.56 -35.52 8.40
CA ARG A 89 6.66 -34.06 8.33
C ARG A 89 7.26 -33.43 9.59
N HIS A 90 7.58 -34.18 10.64
CA HIS A 90 8.18 -33.62 11.86
C HIS A 90 9.49 -32.87 11.59
N ALA A 91 10.30 -33.34 10.64
CA ALA A 91 11.52 -32.63 10.23
C ALA A 91 11.26 -31.26 9.54
N PHE A 92 10.00 -30.96 9.20
CA PHE A 92 9.58 -29.75 8.50
C PHE A 92 8.53 -28.96 9.30
N THR A 93 8.50 -29.12 10.63
CA THR A 93 7.60 -28.32 11.48
C THR A 93 7.92 -26.84 11.37
N VAL A 94 6.89 -26.03 11.24
CA VAL A 94 6.98 -24.57 11.34
C VAL A 94 6.46 -24.13 12.71
N GLU A 95 7.14 -23.15 13.29
CA GLU A 95 6.71 -22.50 14.52
C GLU A 95 5.42 -21.71 14.27
N ASP A 96 4.41 -21.93 15.12
CA ASP A 96 3.18 -21.14 15.15
C ASP A 96 3.48 -19.78 15.80
N VAL A 97 4.22 -18.94 15.07
CA VAL A 97 4.50 -17.57 15.51
C VAL A 97 3.23 -16.76 15.33
N VAL A 98 2.50 -16.54 16.42
CA VAL A 98 1.51 -15.46 16.49
C VAL A 98 2.27 -14.15 16.34
N VAL A 99 2.42 -13.67 15.10
CA VAL A 99 3.03 -12.37 14.81
C VAL A 99 2.16 -11.32 15.48
N LYS A 100 2.56 -10.87 16.68
CA LYS A 100 1.94 -9.70 17.30
C LYS A 100 2.06 -8.56 16.28
N PRO A 101 0.96 -7.86 15.93
CA PRO A 101 1.02 -6.81 14.93
C PRO A 101 2.08 -5.80 15.34
N LYS A 102 3.06 -5.59 14.47
CA LYS A 102 4.13 -4.62 14.69
C LYS A 102 3.45 -3.26 14.81
N ARG A 103 3.53 -2.65 15.99
CA ARG A 103 2.82 -1.39 16.27
C ARG A 103 3.55 -0.26 15.58
N TYR A 104 3.02 0.20 14.44
CA TYR A 104 3.49 1.39 13.76
C TYR A 104 2.91 2.65 14.41
N ASP A 105 3.63 3.76 14.31
CA ASP A 105 3.23 5.05 14.87
C ASP A 105 3.63 6.23 13.95
N GLY A 106 3.53 7.45 14.48
CA GLY A 106 3.86 8.66 13.74
C GLY A 106 5.34 8.81 13.38
N ASN A 107 6.23 8.07 14.03
CA ASN A 107 7.68 8.13 13.83
C ASN A 107 8.22 7.00 12.95
N THR A 108 7.39 6.00 12.64
CA THR A 108 7.74 4.92 11.71
C THR A 108 8.18 5.45 10.35
N ALA A 109 9.33 5.00 9.84
CA ALA A 109 9.76 5.25 8.47
C ALA A 109 9.17 4.24 7.47
N ALA A 110 9.04 4.62 6.19
CA ALA A 110 8.57 3.71 5.14
C ALA A 110 9.43 2.44 5.00
N LEU A 111 10.75 2.54 5.14
CA LEU A 111 11.65 1.38 5.12
C LEU A 111 11.39 0.39 6.28
N GLU A 112 10.94 0.86 7.44
CA GLU A 112 10.63 -0.02 8.59
C GLU A 112 9.37 -0.87 8.34
N ILE A 113 8.42 -0.36 7.56
CA ILE A 113 7.21 -1.09 7.15
C ILE A 113 7.55 -2.19 6.15
N LEU A 114 8.55 -1.94 5.30
CA LEU A 114 9.01 -2.88 4.28
C LEU A 114 10.05 -3.88 4.78
N GLN A 115 10.50 -3.77 6.03
CA GLN A 115 11.48 -4.69 6.60
C GLN A 115 11.02 -6.15 6.44
N GLY A 116 11.85 -6.96 5.77
CA GLY A 116 11.58 -8.38 5.51
C GLY A 116 10.58 -8.65 4.38
N ARG A 117 10.20 -7.63 3.59
CA ARG A 117 9.30 -7.79 2.43
C ARG A 117 10.08 -7.79 1.13
N ASP A 118 9.76 -8.74 0.27
CA ASP A 118 10.18 -8.74 -1.13
C ASP A 118 9.01 -8.29 -2.01
N LEU A 119 9.24 -7.32 -2.88
CA LEU A 119 8.29 -6.78 -3.83
C LEU A 119 8.74 -7.04 -5.28
N SER A 120 9.66 -7.98 -5.51
CA SER A 120 10.20 -8.30 -6.84
C SER A 120 9.15 -8.75 -7.86
N ASP A 121 7.98 -9.22 -7.42
CA ASP A 121 6.84 -9.56 -8.26
C ASP A 121 5.88 -8.38 -8.49
N LYS A 122 6.08 -7.24 -7.82
CA LYS A 122 5.17 -6.09 -7.88
C LYS A 122 5.59 -5.04 -8.89
N VAL A 123 4.58 -4.42 -9.48
CA VAL A 123 4.69 -3.26 -10.36
C VAL A 123 3.90 -2.14 -9.71
N VAL A 124 4.57 -1.01 -9.51
CA VAL A 124 4.07 0.13 -8.76
C VAL A 124 4.08 1.37 -9.63
N LEU A 125 2.94 2.02 -9.78
CA LEU A 125 2.83 3.31 -10.46
C LEU A 125 2.62 4.42 -9.43
N ILE A 126 3.47 5.46 -9.46
CA ILE A 126 3.40 6.58 -8.51
C ILE A 126 3.33 7.89 -9.27
N THR A 127 2.24 8.63 -9.04
CA THR A 127 2.13 10.01 -9.53
C THR A 127 2.97 10.95 -8.66
N GLY A 128 3.76 11.83 -9.29
CA GLY A 128 4.61 12.78 -8.57
C GLY A 128 5.73 12.11 -7.76
N GLY A 129 6.23 10.96 -8.23
CA GLY A 129 7.29 10.18 -7.58
C GLY A 129 8.70 10.79 -7.67
N ASN A 130 8.86 12.00 -8.20
CA ASN A 130 10.17 12.62 -8.43
C ASN A 130 10.64 13.57 -7.31
N ALA A 131 9.84 13.80 -6.27
CA ALA A 131 10.20 14.65 -5.14
C ALA A 131 9.42 14.32 -3.86
N GLY A 132 9.96 14.74 -2.71
CA GLY A 132 9.28 14.69 -1.41
C GLY A 132 8.80 13.29 -1.03
N ILE A 133 7.57 13.20 -0.51
CA ILE A 133 6.94 11.95 -0.07
C ILE A 133 6.83 10.95 -1.22
N GLY A 134 6.48 11.41 -2.42
CA GLY A 134 6.39 10.55 -3.61
C GLY A 134 7.74 9.91 -3.97
N PHE A 135 8.83 10.66 -3.86
CA PHE A 135 10.19 10.15 -4.07
C PHE A 135 10.58 9.12 -3.02
N GLU A 136 10.36 9.39 -1.73
CA GLU A 136 10.68 8.41 -0.70
C GLU A 136 9.80 7.16 -0.79
N THR A 137 8.55 7.30 -1.20
CA THR A 137 7.66 6.16 -1.49
C THR A 137 8.21 5.32 -2.63
N ALA A 138 8.58 5.95 -3.75
CA ALA A 138 9.16 5.29 -4.93
C ALA A 138 10.47 4.58 -4.60
N ARG A 139 11.38 5.29 -3.95
CA ARG A 139 12.67 4.78 -3.48
C ARG A 139 12.47 3.57 -2.58
N SER A 140 11.56 3.66 -1.60
CA SER A 140 11.31 2.57 -0.66
C SER A 140 10.84 1.29 -1.37
N PHE A 141 9.91 1.39 -2.32
CA PHE A 141 9.48 0.21 -3.09
C PHE A 141 10.58 -0.34 -4.00
N ALA A 142 11.32 0.54 -4.68
CA ALA A 142 12.40 0.13 -5.59
C ALA A 142 13.54 -0.60 -4.88
N LEU A 143 13.91 -0.15 -3.68
CA LEU A 143 14.92 -0.80 -2.83
C LEU A 143 14.47 -2.19 -2.34
N HIS A 144 13.17 -2.48 -2.36
CA HIS A 144 12.61 -3.80 -2.02
C HIS A 144 12.21 -4.60 -3.27
N GLY A 145 12.79 -4.28 -4.44
CA GLY A 145 12.70 -5.11 -5.65
C GLY A 145 11.55 -4.76 -6.60
N ALA A 146 10.60 -3.91 -6.20
CA ALA A 146 9.48 -3.53 -7.05
C ALA A 146 9.92 -2.87 -8.36
N HIS A 147 9.17 -3.11 -9.43
CA HIS A 147 9.28 -2.31 -10.65
C HIS A 147 8.47 -1.03 -10.48
N VAL A 148 9.13 0.13 -10.37
CA VAL A 148 8.50 1.40 -10.03
C VAL A 148 8.46 2.34 -11.23
N ILE A 149 7.27 2.82 -11.59
CA ILE A 149 7.05 3.80 -12.64
C ILE A 149 6.70 5.15 -12.02
N LEU A 150 7.50 6.17 -12.33
CA LEU A 150 7.29 7.55 -11.89
C LEU A 150 6.49 8.32 -12.95
N ALA A 151 5.18 8.48 -12.72
CA ALA A 151 4.32 9.33 -13.55
C ALA A 151 4.49 10.80 -13.15
N CYS A 152 5.23 11.56 -13.94
CA CYS A 152 5.62 12.94 -13.59
C CYS A 152 5.48 13.91 -14.77
N ARG A 153 5.10 15.16 -14.47
CA ARG A 153 4.97 16.23 -15.48
C ARG A 153 6.29 16.77 -16.03
N ASN A 154 7.41 16.51 -15.34
CA ASN A 154 8.73 17.01 -15.72
C ASN A 154 9.70 15.83 -15.78
N LEU A 155 9.92 15.32 -17.00
CA LEU A 155 10.78 14.17 -17.23
C LEU A 155 12.22 14.40 -16.82
N THR A 156 12.77 15.62 -16.96
CA THR A 156 14.14 15.90 -16.52
C THR A 156 14.32 15.68 -15.02
N ARG A 157 13.39 16.19 -14.21
CA ARG A 157 13.41 15.98 -12.75
C ARG A 157 13.09 14.55 -12.36
N ALA A 158 12.22 13.87 -13.12
CA ALA A 158 11.89 12.48 -12.89
C ALA A 158 13.06 11.55 -13.21
N ASN A 159 13.75 11.74 -14.34
CA ASN A 159 14.96 11.00 -14.70
C ASN A 159 16.08 11.24 -13.69
N LYS A 160 16.23 12.48 -13.18
CA LYS A 160 17.16 12.72 -12.07
C LYS A 160 16.82 11.90 -10.82
N ALA A 161 15.54 11.79 -10.48
CA ALA A 161 15.09 10.95 -9.36
C ALA A 161 15.35 9.45 -9.62
N VAL A 162 15.13 8.98 -10.85
CA VAL A 162 15.49 7.61 -11.27
C VAL A 162 16.98 7.36 -11.05
N SER A 163 17.85 8.25 -11.55
CA SER A 163 19.30 8.14 -11.37
C SER A 163 19.70 8.08 -9.89
N LEU A 164 19.12 8.93 -9.04
CA LEU A 164 19.41 8.91 -7.59
C LEU A 164 19.06 7.56 -6.93
N ILE A 165 17.93 6.94 -7.32
CA ILE A 165 17.55 5.63 -6.78
C ILE A 165 18.50 4.54 -7.31
N GLN A 166 18.88 4.61 -8.58
CA GLN A 166 19.81 3.66 -9.21
C GLN A 166 21.25 3.80 -8.70
N GLU A 167 21.69 5.00 -8.34
CA GLU A 167 22.98 5.24 -7.68
C GLU A 167 23.04 4.54 -6.31
N GLU A 168 21.94 4.54 -5.57
CA GLU A 168 21.86 3.84 -4.29
C GLU A 168 21.73 2.31 -4.47
N TRP A 169 20.93 1.88 -5.46
CA TRP A 169 20.78 0.47 -5.80
C TRP A 169 20.75 0.28 -7.32
N HIS A 170 21.89 -0.11 -7.88
CA HIS A 170 22.07 -0.26 -9.34
C HIS A 170 21.14 -1.28 -10.01
N LYS A 171 20.54 -2.21 -9.25
CA LYS A 171 19.55 -3.18 -9.76
C LYS A 171 18.11 -2.69 -9.62
N ALA A 172 17.88 -1.48 -9.08
CA ALA A 172 16.56 -0.92 -8.93
C ALA A 172 15.89 -0.77 -10.30
N ARG A 173 14.71 -1.38 -10.46
CA ARG A 173 13.88 -1.25 -11.65
C ARG A 173 12.99 -0.03 -11.46
N VAL A 174 13.47 1.12 -11.92
CA VAL A 174 12.73 2.38 -11.85
C VAL A 174 12.82 3.10 -13.19
N GLU A 175 11.69 3.58 -13.68
CA GLU A 175 11.61 4.37 -14.89
C GLU A 175 10.66 5.54 -14.73
N ALA A 176 10.84 6.59 -15.55
CA ALA A 176 10.01 7.77 -15.54
C ALA A 176 9.18 7.87 -16.82
N MET A 177 7.93 8.26 -16.66
CA MET A 177 7.00 8.46 -17.76
C MET A 177 6.29 9.80 -17.63
N MET A 178 6.07 10.47 -18.76
CA MET A 178 5.41 11.77 -18.79
C MET A 178 3.93 11.61 -18.43
N CYS A 179 3.50 12.30 -17.38
CA CYS A 179 2.09 12.41 -17.02
C CYS A 179 1.82 13.77 -16.39
N ASN A 180 1.07 14.62 -17.09
CA ASN A 180 0.63 15.90 -16.58
C ASN A 180 -0.84 15.85 -16.18
N LEU A 181 -1.12 15.73 -14.88
CA LEU A 181 -2.48 15.68 -14.34
C LEU A 181 -3.30 16.97 -14.58
N ALA A 182 -2.64 18.07 -14.97
CA ALA A 182 -3.30 19.31 -15.39
C ALA A 182 -3.79 19.27 -16.85
N SER A 183 -3.67 18.14 -17.54
CA SER A 183 -4.12 17.90 -18.92
C SER A 183 -4.79 16.53 -19.00
N LEU A 184 -6.11 16.48 -19.20
CA LEU A 184 -6.81 15.20 -19.32
C LEU A 184 -6.34 14.41 -20.55
N ARG A 185 -5.93 15.10 -21.61
CA ARG A 185 -5.27 14.50 -22.77
C ARG A 185 -3.97 13.80 -22.38
N SER A 186 -3.08 14.47 -21.64
CA SER A 186 -1.81 13.89 -21.19
C SER A 186 -2.04 12.63 -20.33
N VAL A 187 -3.07 12.61 -19.49
CA VAL A 187 -3.43 11.44 -18.68
C VAL A 187 -3.84 10.25 -19.55
N ARG A 188 -4.61 10.48 -20.62
CA ARG A 188 -4.98 9.41 -21.58
C ARG A 188 -3.75 8.88 -22.32
N GLU A 189 -2.93 9.76 -22.86
CA GLU A 189 -1.70 9.40 -23.57
C GLU A 189 -0.74 8.59 -22.68
N PHE A 190 -0.60 9.01 -21.42
CA PHE A 190 0.14 8.26 -20.40
C PHE A 190 -0.44 6.86 -20.20
N ALA A 191 -1.76 6.73 -20.01
CA ALA A 191 -2.39 5.44 -19.76
C ALA A 191 -2.27 4.49 -20.97
N GLU A 192 -2.38 4.99 -22.20
CA GLU A 192 -2.13 4.19 -23.41
C GLU A 192 -0.68 3.72 -23.48
N SER A 193 0.27 4.61 -23.17
CA SER A 193 1.70 4.27 -23.16
C SER A 193 2.01 3.22 -22.08
N PHE A 194 1.42 3.33 -20.89
CA PHE A 194 1.56 2.32 -19.84
C PHE A 194 0.96 0.98 -20.26
N LYS A 195 -0.24 0.97 -20.86
CA LYS A 195 -0.87 -0.26 -21.38
C LYS A 195 -0.04 -0.92 -22.48
N ALA A 196 0.62 -0.13 -23.33
CA ALA A 196 1.49 -0.64 -24.40
C ALA A 196 2.72 -1.39 -23.87
N MET A 197 3.17 -1.11 -22.64
CA MET A 197 4.25 -1.84 -21.99
C MET A 197 3.85 -3.27 -21.58
N LYS A 198 2.55 -3.58 -21.55
CA LYS A 198 2.00 -4.89 -21.17
C LYS A 198 2.45 -5.37 -19.78
N LEU A 199 2.72 -4.43 -18.88
CA LEU A 199 3.05 -4.73 -17.49
C LEU A 199 1.76 -4.93 -16.67
N PRO A 200 1.77 -5.79 -15.64
CA PRO A 200 0.74 -5.75 -14.62
C PRO A 200 0.82 -4.44 -13.82
N LEU A 201 -0.23 -4.10 -13.08
CA LEU A 201 -0.28 -2.97 -12.17
C LEU A 201 -0.85 -3.41 -10.83
N HIS A 202 0.05 -3.68 -9.89
CA HIS A 202 -0.32 -4.20 -8.57
C HIS A 202 -0.62 -3.08 -7.58
N ILE A 203 0.11 -1.95 -7.67
CA ILE A 203 -0.04 -0.83 -6.75
C ILE A 203 -0.07 0.47 -7.55
N LEU A 204 -1.13 1.27 -7.36
CA LEU A 204 -1.23 2.63 -7.90
C LEU A 204 -1.30 3.63 -6.75
N VAL A 205 -0.34 4.56 -6.70
CA VAL A 205 -0.28 5.62 -5.70
C VAL A 205 -0.64 6.97 -6.35
N CYS A 206 -1.82 7.48 -6.01
CA CYS A 206 -2.30 8.82 -6.34
C CYS A 206 -1.74 9.83 -5.33
N ASN A 207 -0.44 10.15 -5.47
CA ASN A 207 0.32 11.01 -4.56
C ASN A 207 0.44 12.47 -5.05
N ALA A 208 0.48 12.70 -6.36
CA ALA A 208 0.75 14.04 -6.90
C ALA A 208 -0.27 15.08 -6.41
N ALA A 209 0.21 16.22 -5.92
CA ALA A 209 -0.68 17.29 -5.46
C ALA A 209 -0.02 18.65 -5.63
N VAL A 210 -0.85 19.67 -5.68
CA VAL A 210 -0.47 21.07 -5.52
C VAL A 210 -1.22 21.65 -4.33
N CYS A 211 -0.60 22.57 -3.61
CA CYS A 211 -1.21 23.24 -2.46
C CYS A 211 -0.92 24.75 -2.55
N THR A 212 -1.88 25.55 -2.10
CA THR A 212 -1.78 27.02 -2.00
C THR A 212 -1.23 27.71 -3.25
N GLN A 213 -1.66 27.28 -4.44
CA GLN A 213 -1.24 27.92 -5.69
C GLN A 213 -2.07 29.18 -5.96
N PRO A 214 -1.55 30.16 -6.72
CA PRO A 214 -2.38 31.21 -7.31
C PRO A 214 -3.47 30.60 -8.21
N TYR A 215 -4.59 31.30 -8.34
CA TYR A 215 -5.67 30.89 -9.24
C TYR A 215 -5.14 30.71 -10.66
N MET A 216 -5.37 29.53 -11.22
CA MET A 216 -5.09 29.20 -12.62
C MET A 216 -6.13 28.20 -13.12
N LEU A 217 -6.48 28.34 -14.40
CA LEU A 217 -7.21 27.32 -15.14
C LEU A 217 -6.22 26.41 -15.87
N THR A 218 -6.57 25.14 -15.95
CA THR A 218 -5.91 24.16 -16.83
C THR A 218 -6.31 24.37 -18.30
N GLU A 219 -5.67 23.65 -19.21
CA GLU A 219 -6.10 23.61 -20.62
C GLU A 219 -7.52 23.05 -20.80
N ASP A 220 -7.99 22.27 -19.83
CA ASP A 220 -9.34 21.71 -19.77
C ASP A 220 -10.38 22.68 -19.16
N ASN A 221 -10.00 23.95 -18.96
CA ASN A 221 -10.82 25.02 -18.39
C ASN A 221 -11.41 24.70 -17.00
N LEU A 222 -10.60 24.07 -16.13
CA LEU A 222 -10.95 23.79 -14.73
C LEU A 222 -9.93 24.39 -13.79
N GLU A 223 -10.34 24.69 -12.55
CA GLU A 223 -9.41 25.14 -11.51
C GLU A 223 -8.30 24.09 -11.29
N SER A 224 -7.07 24.57 -11.31
CA SER A 224 -5.88 23.72 -11.35
C SER A 224 -5.73 22.75 -10.16
N THR A 225 -6.08 23.17 -8.95
CA THR A 225 -5.95 22.34 -7.73
C THR A 225 -6.94 21.19 -7.78
N PHE A 226 -8.20 21.46 -8.11
CA PHE A 226 -9.24 20.44 -8.28
C PHE A 226 -8.85 19.44 -9.35
N GLN A 227 -8.43 19.91 -10.53
CA GLN A 227 -8.08 19.00 -11.61
C GLN A 227 -6.84 18.16 -11.27
N ILE A 228 -5.75 18.77 -10.81
CA ILE A 228 -4.50 18.05 -10.55
C ILE A 228 -4.67 17.04 -9.41
N CYS A 229 -5.32 17.45 -8.31
CA CYS A 229 -5.40 16.61 -7.12
C CYS A 229 -6.47 15.53 -7.22
N HIS A 230 -7.59 15.79 -7.92
CA HIS A 230 -8.74 14.89 -8.01
C HIS A 230 -9.01 14.42 -9.45
N LEU A 231 -9.45 15.30 -10.36
CA LEU A 231 -10.00 14.86 -11.66
C LEU A 231 -8.99 14.11 -12.55
N GLY A 232 -7.73 14.55 -12.55
CA GLY A 232 -6.64 13.88 -13.26
C GLY A 232 -6.35 12.48 -12.71
N HIS A 233 -6.38 12.31 -11.39
CA HIS A 233 -6.25 10.99 -10.76
C HIS A 233 -7.46 10.10 -11.00
N PHE A 234 -8.66 10.68 -10.92
CA PHE A 234 -9.90 10.00 -11.26
C PHE A 234 -9.79 9.40 -12.67
N LEU A 235 -9.46 10.23 -13.66
CA LEU A 235 -9.28 9.78 -15.05
C LEU A 235 -8.16 8.72 -15.17
N LEU A 236 -7.03 8.93 -14.51
CA LEU A 236 -5.91 7.98 -14.54
C LEU A 236 -6.35 6.58 -14.10
N VAL A 237 -7.09 6.50 -12.99
CA VAL A 237 -7.62 5.24 -12.48
C VAL A 237 -8.65 4.65 -13.43
N GLN A 238 -9.56 5.45 -13.98
CA GLN A 238 -10.54 4.97 -14.98
C GLN A 238 -9.85 4.33 -16.19
N CYS A 239 -8.82 4.99 -16.74
CA CYS A 239 -8.09 4.47 -17.91
C CYS A 239 -7.29 3.19 -17.61
N LEU A 240 -6.89 2.97 -16.36
CA LEU A 240 -6.07 1.83 -15.92
C LEU A 240 -6.85 0.76 -15.18
N GLN A 241 -8.17 0.91 -15.00
CA GLN A 241 -9.00 -0.01 -14.21
C GLN A 241 -8.91 -1.45 -14.71
N ASP A 242 -8.87 -1.68 -16.03
CA ASP A 242 -8.80 -3.03 -16.58
C ASP A 242 -7.42 -3.66 -16.34
N VAL A 243 -6.36 -2.86 -16.27
CA VAL A 243 -5.03 -3.36 -15.92
C VAL A 243 -4.97 -3.73 -14.44
N LEU A 244 -5.52 -2.89 -13.56
CA LEU A 244 -5.65 -3.16 -12.13
C LEU A 244 -6.42 -4.47 -11.89
N ARG A 245 -7.57 -4.65 -12.56
CA ARG A 245 -8.41 -5.85 -12.45
C ARG A 245 -7.68 -7.12 -12.92
N ARG A 246 -6.95 -7.05 -14.03
CA ARG A 246 -6.13 -8.18 -14.52
C ARG A 246 -4.94 -8.50 -13.62
N SER A 247 -4.53 -7.55 -12.79
CA SER A 247 -3.38 -7.66 -11.88
C SER A 247 -3.80 -7.93 -10.44
N ALA A 248 -5.08 -8.29 -10.22
CA ALA A 248 -5.60 -8.57 -8.88
C ALA A 248 -4.80 -9.71 -8.20
N PRO A 249 -4.52 -9.62 -6.89
CA PRO A 249 -4.91 -8.53 -6.00
C PRO A 249 -4.13 -7.23 -6.26
N ALA A 250 -4.85 -6.11 -6.38
CA ALA A 250 -4.27 -4.80 -6.64
C ALA A 250 -4.78 -3.73 -5.67
N ARG A 251 -3.96 -2.71 -5.40
CA ARG A 251 -4.28 -1.67 -4.42
C ARG A 251 -4.11 -0.27 -5.00
N VAL A 252 -5.12 0.58 -4.81
CA VAL A 252 -5.08 2.01 -5.15
C VAL A 252 -5.00 2.84 -3.88
N VAL A 253 -3.87 3.51 -3.67
CA VAL A 253 -3.62 4.35 -2.49
C VAL A 253 -3.79 5.81 -2.87
N VAL A 254 -4.71 6.51 -2.22
CA VAL A 254 -5.04 7.91 -2.54
C VAL A 254 -4.57 8.85 -1.43
N VAL A 255 -3.63 9.75 -1.75
CA VAL A 255 -3.08 10.68 -0.77
C VAL A 255 -4.01 11.89 -0.59
N SER A 256 -4.61 11.97 0.59
CA SER A 256 -5.42 13.07 1.10
C SER A 256 -4.65 13.89 2.15
N SER A 257 -5.35 14.56 3.07
CA SER A 257 -4.83 15.49 4.09
C SER A 257 -5.84 15.62 5.23
N GLU A 258 -5.41 15.88 6.47
CA GLU A 258 -6.31 16.27 7.57
C GLU A 258 -7.14 17.53 7.25
N SER A 259 -6.69 18.33 6.28
CA SER A 259 -7.39 19.52 5.84
C SER A 259 -8.76 19.26 5.19
N HIS A 260 -9.07 18.00 4.82
CA HIS A 260 -10.40 17.59 4.34
C HIS A 260 -11.53 17.89 5.33
N ARG A 261 -11.22 18.05 6.62
CA ARG A 261 -12.21 18.33 7.68
C ARG A 261 -12.70 19.77 7.69
N PHE A 262 -11.98 20.69 7.05
CA PHE A 262 -12.24 22.12 7.11
C PHE A 262 -12.85 22.62 5.79
N THR A 263 -13.86 21.91 5.29
CA THR A 263 -14.55 22.26 4.06
C THR A 263 -15.90 21.54 3.92
N ASP A 264 -16.66 21.95 2.90
CA ASP A 264 -17.87 21.32 2.41
C ASP A 264 -17.90 21.41 0.87
N LEU A 265 -18.53 20.43 0.24
CA LEU A 265 -18.75 20.28 -1.19
C LEU A 265 -20.21 20.38 -1.62
N LEU A 266 -21.17 20.44 -0.69
CA LEU A 266 -22.58 20.35 -1.04
C LEU A 266 -23.18 21.71 -1.42
N ASP A 267 -24.08 21.69 -2.41
CA ASP A 267 -25.03 22.76 -2.65
C ASP A 267 -26.26 22.65 -1.73
N SER A 268 -27.20 23.58 -1.91
CA SER A 268 -28.49 23.60 -1.20
C SER A 268 -29.37 22.36 -1.41
N CYS A 269 -29.08 21.51 -2.42
CA CYS A 269 -29.80 20.28 -2.68
C CYS A 269 -29.06 19.01 -2.21
N GLY A 270 -27.92 19.19 -1.53
CA GLY A 270 -27.11 18.09 -1.00
C GLY A 270 -26.26 17.38 -2.05
N LYS A 271 -26.02 18.00 -3.22
CA LYS A 271 -25.17 17.44 -4.28
C LYS A 271 -23.84 18.16 -4.36
N VAL A 272 -22.83 17.45 -4.87
CA VAL A 272 -21.50 18.03 -5.06
C VAL A 272 -21.56 19.12 -6.14
N ASP A 273 -21.17 20.33 -5.77
CA ASP A 273 -21.25 21.49 -6.65
C ASP A 273 -19.91 21.77 -7.38
N LEU A 274 -19.98 21.81 -8.71
CA LEU A 274 -18.84 22.17 -9.55
C LEU A 274 -18.37 23.61 -9.28
N ALA A 275 -19.25 24.54 -8.95
CA ALA A 275 -18.87 25.92 -8.67
C ALA A 275 -18.00 26.04 -7.40
N LEU A 276 -18.14 25.11 -6.46
CA LEU A 276 -17.27 25.03 -5.27
C LEU A 276 -15.91 24.41 -5.59
N LEU A 277 -15.88 23.43 -6.50
CA LEU A 277 -14.67 22.70 -6.90
C LEU A 277 -13.82 23.46 -7.90
N SER A 278 -14.46 24.16 -8.85
CA SER A 278 -13.82 24.96 -9.89
C SER A 278 -14.41 26.39 -9.89
N PRO A 279 -14.18 27.17 -8.82
CA PRO A 279 -14.78 28.51 -8.66
C PRO A 279 -14.20 29.53 -9.65
N SER A 280 -14.87 30.68 -9.75
CA SER A 280 -14.34 31.83 -10.48
C SER A 280 -13.10 32.40 -9.78
N LYS A 281 -12.30 33.21 -10.50
CA LYS A 281 -11.16 33.92 -9.91
C LYS A 281 -11.54 34.79 -8.71
N LYS A 282 -12.77 35.34 -8.69
CA LYS A 282 -13.24 36.23 -7.62
C LYS A 282 -13.53 35.48 -6.32
N ASP A 283 -14.00 34.25 -6.44
CA ASP A 283 -14.43 33.41 -5.32
C ASP A 283 -13.34 32.42 -4.89
N TYR A 284 -12.19 32.44 -5.58
CA TYR A 284 -11.10 31.52 -5.32
C TYR A 284 -10.37 31.85 -4.03
N TRP A 285 -10.30 30.85 -3.15
CA TRP A 285 -9.42 30.85 -1.99
C TRP A 285 -8.57 29.57 -1.99
N SER A 286 -7.25 29.73 -2.09
CA SER A 286 -6.33 28.64 -2.40
C SER A 286 -6.31 27.52 -1.36
N MET A 287 -6.41 27.87 -0.07
CA MET A 287 -6.53 26.87 1.00
C MET A 287 -7.84 26.10 0.94
N LEU A 288 -8.96 26.77 0.63
CA LEU A 288 -10.25 26.11 0.52
C LEU A 288 -10.32 25.18 -0.70
N ALA A 289 -9.80 25.61 -1.85
CA ALA A 289 -9.68 24.75 -3.03
C ALA A 289 -8.87 23.48 -2.72
N TYR A 290 -7.76 23.62 -1.97
CA TYR A 290 -6.97 22.47 -1.52
C TYR A 290 -7.75 21.56 -0.56
N ASN A 291 -8.44 22.12 0.45
CA ASN A 291 -9.25 21.34 1.38
C ASN A 291 -10.33 20.54 0.65
N ARG A 292 -11.05 21.19 -0.28
CA ARG A 292 -12.06 20.56 -1.13
C ARG A 292 -11.49 19.41 -1.94
N ALA A 293 -10.37 19.64 -2.62
CA ALA A 293 -9.71 18.59 -3.40
C ALA A 293 -9.29 17.39 -2.53
N LYS A 294 -8.86 17.62 -1.28
CA LYS A 294 -8.49 16.55 -0.35
C LYS A 294 -9.69 15.80 0.22
N LEU A 295 -10.84 16.45 0.37
CA LEU A 295 -12.10 15.77 0.63
C LEU A 295 -12.54 14.91 -0.56
N CYS A 296 -12.44 15.42 -1.79
CA CYS A 296 -12.72 14.65 -2.99
C CYS A 296 -11.89 13.36 -3.07
N ASN A 297 -10.61 13.41 -2.70
CA ASN A 297 -9.75 12.23 -2.70
C ASN A 297 -10.24 11.09 -1.78
N ILE A 298 -10.84 11.42 -0.63
CA ILE A 298 -11.37 10.41 0.30
C ILE A 298 -12.67 9.82 -0.26
N LEU A 299 -13.60 10.67 -0.69
CA LEU A 299 -14.85 10.26 -1.34
C LEU A 299 -14.58 9.37 -2.57
N PHE A 300 -13.61 9.77 -3.39
CA PHE A 300 -13.14 9.00 -4.54
C PHE A 300 -12.62 7.62 -4.14
N SER A 301 -11.73 7.54 -3.15
CA SER A 301 -11.17 6.26 -2.70
C SER A 301 -12.24 5.30 -2.17
N ASN A 302 -13.19 5.82 -1.38
CA ASN A 302 -14.29 5.03 -0.85
C ASN A 302 -15.19 4.47 -1.97
N GLU A 303 -15.59 5.32 -2.92
CA GLU A 303 -16.43 4.89 -4.04
C GLU A 303 -15.67 3.96 -5.00
N LEU A 304 -14.38 4.21 -5.22
CA LEU A 304 -13.51 3.34 -6.02
C LEU A 304 -13.43 1.93 -5.40
N HIS A 305 -13.25 1.84 -4.09
CA HIS A 305 -13.26 0.56 -3.39
C HIS A 305 -14.61 -0.15 -3.52
N ARG A 306 -15.73 0.57 -3.33
CA ARG A 306 -17.08 0.00 -3.49
C ARG A 306 -17.29 -0.60 -4.88
N ARG A 307 -16.74 0.04 -5.92
CA ARG A 307 -16.89 -0.38 -7.32
C ARG A 307 -15.93 -1.49 -7.73
N LEU A 308 -14.68 -1.46 -7.26
CA LEU A 308 -13.63 -2.36 -7.75
C LEU A 308 -13.27 -3.52 -6.81
N SER A 309 -13.70 -3.50 -5.56
CA SER A 309 -13.45 -4.62 -4.63
C SER A 309 -14.02 -5.97 -5.09
N PRO A 310 -15.17 -6.07 -5.78
CA PRO A 310 -15.63 -7.35 -6.34
C PRO A 310 -14.68 -7.94 -7.39
N TYR A 311 -13.78 -7.12 -7.94
CA TYR A 311 -12.76 -7.53 -8.92
C TYR A 311 -11.36 -7.67 -8.29
N GLY A 312 -11.25 -7.73 -6.96
CA GLY A 312 -9.97 -7.89 -6.27
C GLY A 312 -9.09 -6.63 -6.25
N VAL A 313 -9.67 -5.45 -6.47
CA VAL A 313 -8.95 -4.17 -6.37
C VAL A 313 -9.47 -3.39 -5.17
N THR A 314 -8.61 -3.12 -4.19
CA THR A 314 -8.95 -2.32 -3.01
C THR A 314 -8.46 -0.88 -3.15
N SER A 315 -9.11 0.04 -2.46
CA SER A 315 -8.63 1.42 -2.37
C SER A 315 -8.72 1.95 -0.95
N ASN A 316 -7.68 2.66 -0.53
CA ASN A 316 -7.62 3.34 0.76
C ASN A 316 -7.08 4.76 0.58
N ALA A 317 -7.63 5.69 1.36
CA ALA A 317 -7.15 7.05 1.45
C ALA A 317 -6.27 7.24 2.68
N LEU A 318 -5.40 8.23 2.67
CA LEU A 318 -4.56 8.52 3.83
C LEU A 318 -4.13 9.98 3.93
N HIS A 319 -3.70 10.36 5.13
CA HIS A 319 -2.86 11.53 5.37
C HIS A 319 -1.42 11.10 5.63
N PRO A 320 -0.43 11.67 4.93
CA PRO A 320 0.96 11.26 5.13
C PRO A 320 1.51 11.66 6.51
N GLY A 321 0.94 12.68 7.16
CA GLY A 321 1.30 13.12 8.51
C GLY A 321 1.39 14.65 8.63
N ASN A 322 1.28 15.17 9.86
CA ASN A 322 1.37 16.61 10.15
C ASN A 322 2.83 17.09 10.19
N MET A 323 3.03 18.40 9.97
CA MET A 323 4.33 19.07 10.04
C MET A 323 5.38 18.43 9.12
N MET A 324 5.18 18.53 7.80
CA MET A 324 6.20 18.13 6.83
C MET A 324 6.77 19.32 6.12
N TYR A 325 8.10 19.43 6.11
CA TYR A 325 8.79 20.40 5.26
C TYR A 325 8.71 19.93 3.80
N THR A 326 7.62 20.23 3.12
CA THR A 326 7.51 20.00 1.68
C THR A 326 8.01 21.24 0.94
N SER A 327 8.66 21.07 -0.22
CA SER A 327 9.16 22.18 -1.05
C SER A 327 8.06 23.05 -1.69
N ILE A 328 6.84 22.99 -1.14
CA ILE A 328 5.61 23.60 -1.64
C ILE A 328 5.50 25.09 -1.25
N HIS A 329 6.27 25.55 -0.26
CA HIS A 329 6.33 26.96 0.15
C HIS A 329 7.46 27.73 -0.55
N ARG A 330 7.30 28.04 -1.85
CA ARG A 330 8.33 28.77 -2.60
C ARG A 330 8.19 30.30 -2.58
N SER A 331 7.14 30.88 -2.00
CA SER A 331 6.83 32.31 -2.16
C SER A 331 6.87 33.19 -0.90
N TRP A 332 7.01 32.66 0.31
CA TRP A 332 7.01 33.47 1.54
C TRP A 332 8.24 33.18 2.42
N TRP A 333 9.21 34.10 2.41
CA TRP A 333 10.47 33.99 3.16
C TRP A 333 10.28 33.85 4.69
N LEU A 334 9.25 34.50 5.25
CA LEU A 334 8.90 34.39 6.67
C LEU A 334 8.37 32.99 7.04
N MET A 335 7.61 32.36 6.14
CA MET A 335 7.18 30.96 6.32
C MET A 335 8.37 30.01 6.19
N THR A 336 9.27 30.21 5.21
CA THR A 336 10.49 29.42 5.10
C THR A 336 11.35 29.50 6.37
N PHE A 337 11.46 30.69 6.99
CA PHE A 337 12.18 30.89 8.25
C PHE A 337 11.50 30.19 9.45
N LEU A 338 10.18 30.35 9.61
CA LEU A 338 9.41 29.70 10.68
C LEU A 338 9.40 28.17 10.56
N PHE A 339 9.28 27.63 9.34
CA PHE A 339 9.38 26.19 9.08
C PHE A 339 10.81 25.65 9.26
N THR A 340 11.84 26.47 9.04
CA THR A 340 13.24 26.10 9.32
C THR A 340 13.50 25.98 10.83
N LEU A 341 12.86 26.83 11.64
CA LEU A 341 12.89 26.73 13.11
C LEU A 341 12.05 25.56 13.66
N ALA A 342 10.96 25.20 12.97
CA ALA A 342 10.12 24.05 13.31
C ALA A 342 10.67 22.70 12.81
N ARG A 343 11.79 22.69 12.08
CA ARG A 343 12.40 21.51 11.44
C ARG A 343 12.70 20.33 12.39
N PRO A 344 13.18 20.51 13.64
CA PRO A 344 13.33 19.39 14.58
C PRO A 344 12.00 18.80 15.07
N PHE A 345 10.87 19.47 14.82
CA PHE A 345 9.52 19.01 15.14
C PHE A 345 8.72 18.57 13.89
N THR A 346 9.36 18.57 12.71
CA THR A 346 8.75 18.15 11.44
C THR A 346 9.13 16.71 11.09
N LYS A 347 8.17 15.91 10.62
CA LYS A 347 8.42 14.55 10.14
C LYS A 347 9.41 14.53 8.99
N SER A 348 10.25 13.50 8.94
CA SER A 348 11.10 13.22 7.78
C SER A 348 10.25 12.80 6.57
N MET A 349 10.79 12.93 5.35
CA MET A 349 10.09 12.47 4.14
C MET A 349 9.83 10.96 4.16
N GLN A 350 10.75 10.20 4.76
CA GLN A 350 10.61 8.76 4.98
C GLN A 350 9.47 8.43 5.94
N GLN A 351 9.30 9.20 7.02
CA GLN A 351 8.15 9.10 7.91
C GLN A 351 6.85 9.52 7.23
N GLY A 352 6.91 10.45 6.28
CA GLY A 352 5.75 10.84 5.50
C GLY A 352 5.32 9.83 4.44
N ALA A 353 6.25 9.05 3.91
CA ALA A 353 5.95 7.94 3.02
C ALA A 353 5.39 6.71 3.76
N ALA A 354 5.55 6.64 5.09
CA ALA A 354 5.23 5.46 5.87
C ALA A 354 3.76 5.02 5.72
N THR A 355 2.80 5.90 5.97
CA THR A 355 1.37 5.55 5.85
C THR A 355 1.01 5.13 4.41
N THR A 356 1.64 5.74 3.40
CA THR A 356 1.46 5.36 1.98
C THR A 356 1.94 3.95 1.71
N VAL A 357 3.15 3.63 2.17
CA VAL A 357 3.72 2.29 2.04
C VAL A 357 2.90 1.27 2.82
N TYR A 358 2.47 1.60 4.04
CA TYR A 358 1.56 0.77 4.85
C TYR A 358 0.29 0.41 4.07
N CYS A 359 -0.45 1.41 3.57
CA CYS A 359 -1.67 1.18 2.80
C CYS A 359 -1.44 0.32 1.54
N ALA A 360 -0.24 0.42 0.94
CA ALA A 360 0.11 -0.28 -0.28
C ALA A 360 0.50 -1.75 -0.08
N VAL A 361 1.07 -2.14 1.07
CA VAL A 361 1.70 -3.48 1.21
C VAL A 361 1.38 -4.22 2.51
N ALA A 362 0.69 -3.59 3.47
CA ALA A 362 0.35 -4.23 4.74
C ALA A 362 -0.55 -5.48 4.50
N PRO A 363 -0.15 -6.69 4.91
CA PRO A 363 -0.91 -7.92 4.75
C PRO A 363 -2.25 -7.87 5.50
N GLU A 364 -2.29 -7.18 6.63
CA GLU A 364 -3.52 -6.97 7.39
C GLU A 364 -4.57 -6.13 6.65
N LEU A 365 -4.19 -5.48 5.55
CA LEU A 365 -5.12 -4.76 4.66
C LEU A 365 -5.50 -5.56 3.41
N GLU A 366 -5.10 -6.82 3.31
CA GLU A 366 -5.48 -7.68 2.18
C GLU A 366 -7.00 -7.85 2.12
N GLY A 367 -7.60 -7.56 0.96
CA GLY A 367 -9.06 -7.54 0.79
C GLY A 367 -9.79 -6.38 1.50
N LEU A 368 -9.11 -5.56 2.30
CA LEU A 368 -9.72 -4.44 3.03
C LEU A 368 -9.52 -3.10 2.30
N GLY A 369 -10.60 -2.33 2.17
CA GLY A 369 -10.56 -1.00 1.58
C GLY A 369 -11.66 -0.07 2.11
N GLY A 370 -11.79 1.10 1.49
CA GLY A 370 -12.76 2.13 1.88
C GLY A 370 -12.43 2.75 3.24
N MET A 371 -11.14 2.78 3.61
CA MET A 371 -10.68 3.28 4.89
C MET A 371 -9.76 4.49 4.71
N TYR A 372 -9.63 5.24 5.80
CA TYR A 372 -8.73 6.37 5.90
C TYR A 372 -7.67 6.11 6.96
N PHE A 373 -6.41 6.42 6.62
CA PHE A 373 -5.29 6.19 7.52
C PHE A 373 -4.51 7.46 7.83
N ASN A 374 -3.99 7.54 9.04
CA ASN A 374 -3.04 8.56 9.48
C ASN A 374 -2.06 7.89 10.44
N ASN A 375 -0.75 8.11 10.25
CA ASN A 375 0.31 7.48 11.05
C ASN A 375 0.21 5.94 11.08
N CYS A 376 -0.02 5.32 9.92
CA CYS A 376 -0.22 3.87 9.78
C CYS A 376 -1.36 3.29 10.62
N PHE A 377 -2.30 4.13 11.07
CA PHE A 377 -3.45 3.73 11.87
C PHE A 377 -4.75 4.16 11.19
N ARG A 378 -5.78 3.32 11.28
CA ARG A 378 -7.11 3.63 10.74
C ARG A 378 -7.75 4.77 11.54
N CYS A 379 -8.21 5.80 10.87
CA CYS A 379 -8.86 6.95 11.48
C CYS A 379 -10.24 7.22 10.88
N GLN A 380 -11.11 7.86 11.66
CA GLN A 380 -12.40 8.35 11.15
C GLN A 380 -12.21 9.66 10.39
N THR A 381 -12.93 9.83 9.28
CA THR A 381 -12.93 11.04 8.45
C THR A 381 -14.04 12.00 8.86
N SER A 382 -14.16 13.16 8.20
CA SER A 382 -15.34 14.04 8.39
C SER A 382 -16.65 13.31 8.05
N ALA A 383 -17.78 13.78 8.60
CA ALA A 383 -19.09 13.15 8.36
C ALA A 383 -19.42 13.07 6.86
N GLN A 384 -19.18 14.16 6.12
CA GLN A 384 -19.37 14.19 4.67
C GLN A 384 -18.49 13.19 3.92
N ALA A 385 -17.25 12.97 4.36
CA ALA A 385 -16.35 12.00 3.73
C ALA A 385 -16.81 10.53 3.91
N GLN A 386 -17.70 10.28 4.88
CA GLN A 386 -18.30 8.97 5.15
C GLN A 386 -19.65 8.79 4.44
N ASP A 387 -20.20 9.86 3.86
CA ASP A 387 -21.51 9.83 3.21
C ASP A 387 -21.42 9.20 1.80
N PRO A 388 -22.08 8.03 1.57
CA PRO A 388 -22.06 7.37 0.27
C PRO A 388 -22.73 8.19 -0.84
N SER A 389 -23.68 9.07 -0.49
CA SER A 389 -24.40 9.88 -1.47
C SER A 389 -23.50 10.99 -2.02
N SER A 390 -22.74 11.67 -1.16
CA SER A 390 -21.66 12.58 -1.54
C SER A 390 -20.62 11.91 -2.45
N ALA A 391 -20.22 10.68 -2.13
CA ALA A 391 -19.22 9.94 -2.91
C ALA A 391 -19.74 9.59 -4.31
N THR A 392 -21.00 9.13 -4.40
CA THR A 392 -21.68 8.85 -5.67
C THR A 392 -21.85 10.11 -6.51
N SER A 393 -22.30 11.21 -5.88
CA SER A 393 -22.48 12.50 -6.57
C SER A 393 -21.16 13.05 -7.12
N LEU A 394 -20.05 12.94 -6.37
CA LEU A 394 -18.73 13.31 -6.85
C LEU A 394 -18.29 12.44 -8.03
N TRP A 395 -18.56 11.14 -7.98
CA TRP A 395 -18.20 10.20 -9.05
C TRP A 395 -18.92 10.55 -10.35
N GLU A 396 -20.24 10.74 -10.31
CA GLU A 396 -21.05 11.11 -11.48
C GLU A 396 -20.64 12.46 -12.06
N LEU A 397 -20.38 13.46 -11.20
CA LEU A 397 -19.82 14.74 -11.63
C LEU A 397 -18.49 14.54 -12.34
N SER A 398 -17.59 13.72 -11.77
CA SER A 398 -16.27 13.47 -12.35
C SER A 398 -16.40 12.79 -13.72
N GLU A 399 -17.17 11.71 -13.84
CA GLU A 399 -17.41 11.01 -15.11
C GLU A 399 -17.92 11.95 -16.20
N ARG A 400 -18.92 12.77 -15.86
CA ARG A 400 -19.47 13.76 -16.78
C ARG A 400 -18.42 14.77 -17.24
N LEU A 401 -17.64 15.34 -16.33
CA LEU A 401 -16.59 16.31 -16.68
C LEU A 401 -15.55 15.71 -17.62
N VAL A 402 -15.14 14.46 -17.38
CA VAL A 402 -14.17 13.79 -18.25
C VAL A 402 -14.79 13.50 -19.62
N ALA A 403 -16.04 13.02 -19.66
CA ALA A 403 -16.73 12.70 -20.90
C ALA A 403 -16.90 13.94 -21.80
N GLU A 404 -17.41 15.05 -21.25
CA GLU A 404 -17.59 16.34 -21.95
C GLU A 404 -16.27 16.81 -22.60
N ARG A 405 -15.14 16.65 -21.91
CA ARG A 405 -13.81 17.08 -22.37
C ARG A 405 -13.12 16.08 -23.28
N SER A 406 -13.73 14.93 -23.53
CA SER A 406 -13.24 13.95 -24.50
C SER A 406 -13.79 14.19 -25.90
N VAL A 407 -15.01 14.75 -26.00
CA VAL A 407 -15.72 14.98 -27.26
C VAL A 407 -15.17 16.18 -28.04
N GLY A 408 -14.57 17.17 -27.35
CA GLY A 408 -13.95 18.33 -27.99
C GLY A 408 -12.75 18.04 -28.90
N ILE A 409 -12.25 16.80 -28.93
CA ILE A 409 -11.16 16.36 -29.82
C ILE A 409 -11.68 15.90 -31.20
N GLN A 410 -12.98 15.62 -31.35
CA GLN A 410 -13.58 15.20 -32.63
C GLN A 410 -14.24 16.34 -33.43
N ALA A 411 -14.31 17.57 -32.88
CA ALA A 411 -14.98 18.73 -33.50
C ALA A 411 -14.01 19.80 -34.03
N LEU A 412 -12.72 19.47 -34.15
CA LEU A 412 -11.69 20.23 -34.85
C LEU A 412 -11.00 19.28 -35.84
#